data_AF-A0A943PHW8-F1
#
_entry.id   AF-A0A943PHW8-F1
#
_cell.length_a   1.000
_cell.length_b   1.000
_cell.length_c   1.000
_cell.angle_alpha   90.00
_cell.angle_beta   90.00
_cell.angle_gamma   90.00
#
_symmetry.space_group_name_H-M   'P 1'
#
loop_
_entity.id
_entity.type
_entity.pdbx_description
1 polymer ?
#
loop_
_entity_poly.entity_id
_entity_poly.type
_entity_poly.pdbx_seq_one_letter_code
_entity_poly.pdbx_strand_id
1 'polypeptide(L)'
;MSDHVFRAARGSCCSPDDANAHGGGGILSLILTGSLCILGAAQAAETLPFFSSFAISLVASLVAISLSQRSFNRVSSGVWSESFVLFLTFGATGALTVFFDFLDNPILSFCIPACIYFCCIRERLTLRRVIGLFAAIGLGWCFGYAALWVFKWAATALVTGEDVFGQAFNQAFILTGGIEREGIERGPLQAIAANLRPLGFMRAVLFASLIGALVCILSSVIRYFRTKDDKLKTLLLVSVALLLISFVPYLWYAVLSDHSIMHAGLMTYRDQIGALFPWLAIIALTVLLAYQKRKGAKEIDESNRSFLD
;
A
#
# COMPACT_ATOMS: atom_id res chain seq x y z
N MET A 1 -49.93 -26.29 -7.15
CA MET A 1 -48.55 -26.62 -7.54
C MET A 1 -47.91 -25.43 -8.26
N SER A 2 -47.93 -24.25 -7.62
CA SER A 2 -47.49 -23.00 -8.27
C SER A 2 -47.03 -21.92 -7.28
N ASP A 3 -46.58 -22.27 -6.07
CA ASP A 3 -46.12 -21.29 -5.06
C ASP A 3 -44.76 -21.60 -4.42
N HIS A 4 -44.16 -22.75 -4.76
CA HIS A 4 -42.88 -23.18 -4.18
C HIS A 4 -41.63 -22.71 -4.95
N VAL A 5 -41.79 -22.09 -6.12
CA VAL A 5 -40.65 -21.66 -6.95
C VAL A 5 -40.31 -20.17 -6.76
N PHE A 6 -41.23 -19.34 -6.27
CA PHE A 6 -40.98 -17.90 -6.08
C PHE A 6 -40.43 -17.50 -4.70
N ARG A 7 -40.32 -18.46 -3.76
CA ARG A 7 -39.73 -18.22 -2.42
C ARG A 7 -38.22 -18.43 -2.35
N ALA A 8 -37.58 -18.92 -3.40
CA ALA A 8 -36.12 -19.07 -3.45
C ALA A 8 -35.36 -17.77 -3.79
N ALA A 9 -36.06 -16.66 -4.09
CA ALA A 9 -35.47 -15.39 -4.50
C ALA A 9 -35.51 -14.28 -3.42
N ARG A 10 -35.93 -14.59 -2.19
CA ARG A 10 -35.87 -13.66 -1.05
C ARG A 10 -35.36 -14.39 0.19
N GLY A 11 -34.06 -14.29 0.45
CA GLY A 11 -33.49 -15.00 1.60
C GLY A 11 -31.99 -14.89 1.76
N SER A 12 -31.48 -13.67 1.91
CA SER A 12 -30.40 -13.41 2.86
C SER A 12 -30.44 -11.93 3.19
N CYS A 13 -31.41 -11.56 4.04
CA CYS A 13 -31.36 -10.33 4.80
C CYS A 13 -29.98 -10.22 5.45
N CYS A 14 -29.35 -9.05 5.33
CA CYS A 14 -28.14 -8.70 6.07
C CYS A 14 -28.34 -9.08 7.55
N SER A 15 -27.44 -9.91 8.07
CA SER A 15 -27.37 -10.10 9.51
C SER A 15 -26.95 -8.78 10.17
N PRO A 16 -27.45 -8.45 11.38
CA PRO A 16 -27.02 -7.25 12.12
C PRO A 16 -25.50 -7.16 12.35
N ASP A 17 -24.78 -8.28 12.22
CA ASP A 17 -23.32 -8.35 12.33
C ASP A 17 -22.57 -7.68 11.16
N ASP A 18 -23.19 -7.54 9.99
CA ASP A 18 -22.57 -6.86 8.83
C ASP A 18 -22.49 -5.33 9.02
N ALA A 19 -23.33 -4.76 9.90
CA ALA A 19 -23.31 -3.33 10.19
C ALA A 19 -22.05 -2.90 10.98
N ASN A 20 -21.40 -3.81 11.69
CA ASN A 20 -20.15 -3.54 12.42
C ASN A 20 -18.88 -3.58 11.52
N ALA A 21 -19.00 -3.99 10.25
CA ALA A 21 -17.90 -3.96 9.30
C ALA A 21 -17.52 -2.52 8.85
N HIS A 22 -18.38 -1.54 9.13
CA HIS A 22 -18.18 -0.13 8.73
C HIS A 22 -17.15 0.64 9.57
N GLY A 23 -16.75 0.15 10.74
CA GLY A 23 -15.79 0.85 11.61
C GLY A 23 -14.34 0.87 11.09
N GLY A 24 -13.94 -0.13 10.30
CA GLY A 24 -12.55 -0.26 9.82
C GLY A 24 -12.19 0.70 8.69
N GLY A 25 -13.14 1.04 7.82
CA GLY A 25 -12.91 1.91 6.67
C GLY A 25 -12.65 3.37 7.05
N GLY A 26 -13.41 3.89 8.02
CA GLY A 26 -13.22 5.26 8.52
C GLY A 26 -11.86 5.47 9.17
N ILE A 27 -11.36 4.47 9.90
CA ILE A 27 -10.05 4.54 10.58
C ILE A 27 -8.90 4.53 9.57
N LEU A 28 -8.95 3.67 8.54
CA LEU A 28 -7.94 3.67 7.48
C LEU A 28 -7.91 4.99 6.72
N SER A 29 -9.08 5.59 6.46
CA SER A 29 -9.16 6.92 5.83
C SER A 29 -8.52 8.00 6.70
N LEU A 30 -8.79 8.02 8.01
CA LEU A 30 -8.18 8.99 8.94
C LEU A 30 -6.66 8.83 9.01
N ILE A 31 -6.17 7.58 9.04
CA ILE A 31 -4.72 7.29 9.05
C ILE A 31 -4.06 7.71 7.74
N LEU A 32 -4.73 7.47 6.60
CA LEU A 32 -4.23 7.93 5.31
C LEU A 32 -4.13 9.45 5.26
N THR A 33 -5.22 10.15 5.60
CA THR A 33 -5.24 11.61 5.64
C THR A 33 -4.18 12.16 6.59
N GLY A 34 -4.04 11.58 7.79
CA GLY A 34 -2.99 11.95 8.74
C GLY A 34 -1.58 11.76 8.18
N SER A 35 -1.33 10.63 7.51
CA SER A 35 -0.03 10.33 6.88
C SER A 35 0.31 11.32 5.76
N LEU A 36 -0.67 11.64 4.92
CA LEU A 36 -0.55 12.64 3.85
C LEU A 36 -0.24 14.03 4.42
N CYS A 37 -0.95 14.46 5.47
CA CYS A 37 -0.73 15.76 6.10
C CYS A 37 0.65 15.85 6.79
N ILE A 38 1.04 14.80 7.52
CA ILE A 38 2.30 14.74 8.29
C ILE A 38 3.52 14.87 7.38
N LEU A 39 3.50 14.27 6.20
CA LEU A 39 4.62 14.28 5.26
C LEU A 39 4.43 15.29 4.12
N GLY A 40 3.61 16.32 4.35
CA GLY A 40 3.61 17.52 3.52
C GLY A 40 2.94 17.35 2.15
N ALA A 41 1.92 16.48 2.04
CA ALA A 41 1.11 16.40 0.81
C ALA A 41 0.40 17.73 0.50
N ALA A 42 0.02 18.50 1.54
CA ALA A 42 -0.57 19.83 1.37
C ALA A 42 0.42 20.84 0.75
N GLN A 43 1.69 20.79 1.16
CA GLN A 43 2.76 21.62 0.57
C GLN A 43 3.12 21.14 -0.85
N ALA A 44 3.01 19.84 -1.11
CA ALA A 44 3.16 19.28 -2.45
C ALA A 44 2.04 19.68 -3.41
N ALA A 45 0.84 20.02 -2.91
CA ALA A 45 -0.29 20.46 -3.75
C ALA A 45 -0.05 21.83 -4.40
N GLU A 46 0.90 22.62 -3.90
CA GLU A 46 1.29 23.92 -4.48
C GLU A 46 2.09 23.77 -5.79
N THR A 47 2.53 22.55 -6.11
CA THR A 47 3.41 22.26 -7.26
C THR A 47 2.91 21.02 -8.01
N LEU A 48 2.49 21.23 -9.26
CA LEU A 48 1.77 20.25 -10.08
C LEU A 48 2.44 18.85 -10.17
N PRO A 49 3.78 18.74 -10.31
CA PRO A 49 4.46 17.44 -10.39
C PRO A 49 4.22 16.57 -9.15
N PHE A 50 4.36 17.15 -7.95
CA PHE A 50 4.27 16.39 -6.70
C PHE A 50 2.83 16.00 -6.36
N PHE A 51 1.85 16.81 -6.78
CA PHE A 51 0.43 16.51 -6.61
C PHE A 51 -0.01 15.28 -7.42
N SER A 52 0.60 15.04 -8.59
CA SER A 52 0.15 14.01 -9.52
C SER A 52 0.20 12.60 -8.91
N SER A 53 1.28 12.23 -8.23
CA SER A 53 1.42 10.95 -7.54
C SER A 53 0.41 10.77 -6.41
N PHE A 54 0.08 11.84 -5.67
CA PHE A 54 -0.97 11.80 -4.65
C PHE A 54 -2.34 11.59 -5.28
N ALA A 55 -2.70 12.34 -6.32
CA ALA A 55 -3.97 12.19 -7.02
C ALA A 55 -4.14 10.79 -7.63
N ILE A 56 -3.10 10.29 -8.31
CA ILE A 56 -3.07 8.94 -8.88
C ILE A 56 -3.24 7.90 -7.76
N SER A 57 -2.54 8.06 -6.63
CA SER A 57 -2.67 7.14 -5.49
C SER A 57 -4.10 7.07 -4.93
N LEU A 58 -4.80 8.20 -4.86
CA LEU A 58 -6.18 8.27 -4.37
C LEU A 58 -7.15 7.60 -5.34
N VAL A 59 -7.05 7.91 -6.64
CA VAL A 59 -7.88 7.28 -7.68
C VAL A 59 -7.63 5.77 -7.73
N ALA A 60 -6.36 5.35 -7.73
CA ALA A 60 -5.99 3.93 -7.68
C ALA A 60 -6.51 3.25 -6.42
N SER A 61 -6.59 3.96 -5.29
CA SER A 61 -7.14 3.42 -4.03
C SER A 61 -8.64 3.18 -4.12
N LEU A 62 -9.40 4.09 -4.74
CA LEU A 62 -10.83 3.90 -5.00
C LEU A 62 -11.09 2.70 -5.91
N VAL A 63 -10.26 2.54 -6.95
CA VAL A 63 -10.30 1.36 -7.83
C VAL A 63 -9.96 0.10 -7.05
N ALA A 64 -8.91 0.12 -6.22
CA ALA A 64 -8.52 -1.01 -5.38
C ALA A 64 -9.64 -1.44 -4.41
N ILE A 65 -10.30 -0.47 -3.75
CA ILE A 65 -11.47 -0.75 -2.90
C ILE A 65 -12.57 -1.40 -3.72
N SER A 66 -12.90 -0.83 -4.88
CA SER A 66 -13.94 -1.35 -5.78
C SER A 66 -13.63 -2.78 -6.26
N LEU A 67 -12.37 -3.08 -6.58
CA LEU A 67 -11.92 -4.42 -6.95
C LEU A 67 -11.93 -5.39 -5.76
N SER A 68 -11.61 -4.93 -4.55
CA SER A 68 -11.60 -5.77 -3.34
C SER A 68 -13.01 -6.28 -2.96
N GLN A 69 -14.04 -5.51 -3.30
CA GLN A 69 -15.44 -5.88 -3.06
C GLN A 69 -15.94 -6.93 -4.04
N ARG A 70 -15.30 -7.08 -5.21
CA ARG A 70 -15.70 -8.09 -6.19
C ARG A 70 -15.42 -9.49 -5.65
N SER A 71 -16.41 -10.37 -5.75
CA SER A 71 -16.19 -11.80 -5.54
C SER A 71 -15.48 -12.35 -6.78
N PHE A 72 -14.15 -12.38 -6.76
CA PHE A 72 -13.39 -13.21 -7.69
C PHE A 72 -13.68 -14.68 -7.34
N ASN A 73 -14.72 -15.24 -7.95
CA ASN A 73 -15.08 -16.64 -7.74
C ASN A 73 -13.89 -17.53 -8.10
N ARG A 74 -13.53 -18.44 -7.19
CA ARG A 74 -12.41 -19.39 -7.29
C ARG A 74 -12.48 -20.31 -8.54
N VAL A 75 -13.62 -20.31 -9.24
CA VAL A 75 -13.96 -21.15 -10.40
C VAL A 75 -13.98 -20.35 -11.72
N SER A 76 -13.62 -19.06 -11.72
CA SER A 76 -13.37 -18.36 -12.99
C SER A 76 -11.99 -18.78 -13.53
N SER A 77 -11.94 -19.92 -14.22
CA SER A 77 -10.82 -20.41 -15.02
C SER A 77 -10.61 -19.61 -16.31
N GLY A 78 -11.04 -18.33 -16.32
CA GLY A 78 -10.82 -17.40 -17.42
C GLY A 78 -9.53 -16.61 -17.25
N VAL A 79 -9.08 -15.97 -18.34
CA VAL A 79 -7.93 -15.06 -18.39
C VAL A 79 -7.98 -13.97 -17.30
N TRP A 80 -9.18 -13.60 -16.86
CA TRP A 80 -9.47 -12.56 -15.87
C TRP A 80 -9.36 -13.03 -14.40
N SER A 81 -8.25 -13.67 -14.05
CA SER A 81 -7.94 -13.97 -12.64
C SER A 81 -7.74 -12.68 -11.84
N GLU A 82 -7.96 -12.73 -10.52
CA GLU A 82 -7.74 -11.59 -9.61
C GLU A 82 -6.33 -11.01 -9.76
N SER A 83 -5.31 -11.87 -9.77
CA SER A 83 -3.91 -11.48 -10.01
C SER A 83 -3.73 -10.77 -11.34
N PHE A 84 -4.32 -11.26 -12.43
CA PHE A 84 -4.20 -10.63 -13.74
C PHE A 84 -4.90 -9.26 -13.81
N VAL A 85 -6.09 -9.15 -13.24
CA VAL A 85 -6.82 -7.87 -13.16
C VAL A 85 -6.01 -6.85 -12.36
N LEU A 86 -5.42 -7.26 -11.23
CA LEU A 86 -4.56 -6.38 -10.43
C LEU A 86 -3.28 -6.01 -11.16
N PHE A 87 -2.65 -6.95 -11.87
CA PHE A 87 -1.48 -6.69 -12.71
C PHE A 87 -1.78 -5.58 -13.73
N LEU A 88 -2.88 -5.71 -14.47
CA LEU A 88 -3.29 -4.68 -15.44
C LEU A 88 -3.64 -3.35 -14.78
N THR A 89 -4.35 -3.40 -13.65
CA THR A 89 -4.76 -2.19 -12.91
C THR A 89 -3.54 -1.42 -12.40
N PHE A 90 -2.62 -2.11 -11.72
CA PHE A 90 -1.41 -1.49 -11.23
C PHE A 90 -0.44 -1.12 -12.36
N GLY A 91 -0.45 -1.84 -13.48
CA GLY A 91 0.26 -1.44 -14.69
C GLY A 91 -0.27 -0.14 -15.28
N ALA A 92 -1.60 0.03 -15.37
CA ALA A 92 -2.18 1.31 -15.76
C ALA A 92 -1.80 2.42 -14.78
N THR A 93 -1.83 2.15 -13.48
CA THR A 93 -1.36 3.10 -12.45
C THR A 93 0.10 3.48 -12.66
N GLY A 94 1.01 2.51 -12.84
CA GLY A 94 2.44 2.77 -13.08
C GLY A 94 2.71 3.56 -14.36
N ALA A 95 1.96 3.27 -15.43
CA ALA A 95 2.02 4.04 -16.67
C ALA A 95 1.54 5.49 -16.46
N LEU A 96 0.42 5.70 -15.76
CA LEU A 96 -0.03 7.06 -15.43
C LEU A 96 0.99 7.80 -14.56
N THR A 97 1.59 7.11 -13.59
CA THR A 97 2.63 7.68 -12.73
C THR A 97 3.80 8.16 -13.53
N VAL A 98 4.42 7.33 -14.38
CA VAL A 98 5.56 7.78 -15.20
C VAL A 98 5.19 8.82 -16.27
N PHE A 99 3.89 8.99 -16.55
CA PHE A 99 3.42 10.05 -17.43
C PHE A 99 3.41 11.41 -16.75
N PHE A 100 2.86 11.48 -15.53
CA PHE A 100 2.61 12.75 -14.83
C PHE A 100 3.64 13.09 -13.74
N ASP A 101 4.27 12.09 -13.14
CA ASP A 101 5.28 12.23 -12.08
C ASP A 101 6.68 12.09 -12.67
N PHE A 102 7.55 13.05 -12.32
CA PHE A 102 8.92 13.14 -12.84
C PHE A 102 9.95 12.54 -11.86
N LEU A 103 9.62 11.38 -11.28
CA LEU A 103 10.43 10.65 -10.31
C LEU A 103 10.43 11.31 -8.91
N ASP A 104 9.40 12.09 -8.59
CA ASP A 104 9.35 12.88 -7.37
C ASP A 104 8.97 12.03 -6.16
N ASN A 105 7.82 11.37 -6.23
CA ASN A 105 7.34 10.41 -5.24
C ASN A 105 6.47 9.30 -5.87
N PRO A 106 6.92 8.68 -6.98
CA PRO A 106 6.10 7.79 -7.80
C PRO A 106 5.65 6.55 -7.04
N ILE A 107 6.43 6.11 -6.04
CA ILE A 107 6.15 4.88 -5.30
C ILE A 107 4.88 4.97 -4.46
N LEU A 108 4.40 6.18 -4.16
CA LEU A 108 3.14 6.38 -3.43
C LEU A 108 1.92 5.93 -4.23
N SER A 109 1.99 6.02 -5.57
CA SER A 109 0.97 5.48 -6.48
C SER A 109 0.84 3.95 -6.39
N PHE A 110 1.85 3.27 -5.85
CA PHE A 110 1.85 1.84 -5.58
C PHE A 110 1.50 1.54 -4.12
N CYS A 111 2.26 2.10 -3.16
CA CYS A 111 2.21 1.69 -1.75
C CYS A 111 0.83 1.92 -1.11
N ILE A 112 0.21 3.08 -1.37
CA ILE A 112 -1.07 3.45 -0.77
C ILE A 112 -2.21 2.53 -1.25
N PRO A 113 -2.48 2.40 -2.56
CA PRO A 113 -3.55 1.52 -3.04
C PRO A 113 -3.28 0.04 -2.73
N ALA A 114 -2.02 -0.41 -2.74
CA ALA A 114 -1.68 -1.78 -2.36
C ALA A 114 -2.02 -2.03 -0.86
N CYS A 115 -1.64 -1.12 0.03
CA CYS A 115 -1.93 -1.20 1.45
C CYS A 115 -3.44 -1.28 1.70
N ILE A 116 -4.21 -0.41 1.06
CA ILE A 116 -5.68 -0.40 1.15
C ILE A 116 -6.26 -1.71 0.63
N TYR A 117 -5.81 -2.19 -0.52
CA TYR A 117 -6.29 -3.44 -1.10
C TYR A 117 -6.13 -4.62 -0.13
N PHE A 118 -4.92 -4.81 0.43
CA PHE A 118 -4.65 -5.88 1.39
C PHE A 118 -5.45 -5.75 2.69
N CYS A 119 -5.68 -4.53 3.17
CA CYS A 119 -6.56 -4.26 4.31
C CYS A 119 -8.02 -4.65 4.03
N CYS A 120 -8.52 -4.40 2.82
CA CYS A 120 -9.88 -4.73 2.40
C CYS A 120 -10.10 -6.23 2.24
N ILE A 121 -9.13 -6.96 1.68
CA ILE A 121 -9.25 -8.41 1.45
C ILE A 121 -8.74 -9.28 2.62
N ARG A 122 -8.40 -8.68 3.77
CA ARG A 122 -7.68 -9.34 4.89
C ARG A 122 -8.28 -10.70 5.29
N GLU A 123 -9.60 -10.80 5.38
CA GLU A 123 -10.32 -12.02 5.82
C GLU A 123 -10.19 -13.18 4.81
N ARG A 124 -9.74 -12.89 3.57
CA ARG A 124 -9.59 -13.85 2.47
C ARG A 124 -8.12 -14.19 2.21
N LEU A 125 -7.20 -13.73 3.05
CA LEU A 125 -5.77 -13.91 2.85
C LEU A 125 -5.30 -15.30 3.27
N THR A 126 -4.35 -15.80 2.49
CA THR A 126 -3.46 -16.91 2.84
C THR A 126 -2.05 -16.49 2.45
N LEU A 127 -1.01 -17.13 3.01
CA LEU A 127 0.38 -16.75 2.66
C LEU A 127 0.66 -16.83 1.15
N ARG A 128 0.16 -17.89 0.49
CA ARG A 128 0.26 -18.03 -0.97
C ARG A 128 -0.42 -16.88 -1.71
N ARG A 129 -1.60 -16.46 -1.23
CA ARG A 129 -2.34 -15.35 -1.83
C ARG A 129 -1.64 -14.01 -1.58
N VAL A 130 -1.05 -13.79 -0.40
CA VAL A 130 -0.23 -12.60 -0.13
C VAL A 130 0.91 -12.49 -1.13
N ILE A 131 1.70 -13.56 -1.29
CA ILE A 131 2.84 -13.58 -2.22
C ILE A 131 2.37 -13.39 -3.67
N GLY A 132 1.34 -14.14 -4.11
CA GLY A 132 0.86 -14.08 -5.49
C GLY A 132 0.26 -12.74 -5.87
N LEU A 133 -0.53 -12.11 -4.98
CA LEU A 133 -1.12 -10.79 -5.23
C LEU A 133 -0.06 -9.68 -5.15
N PHE A 134 0.86 -9.75 -4.18
CA PHE A 134 1.95 -8.78 -4.07
C PHE A 134 2.84 -8.82 -5.33
N ALA A 135 3.19 -10.02 -5.81
CA ALA A 135 3.92 -10.19 -7.06
C ALA A 135 3.15 -9.63 -8.26
N ALA A 136 1.85 -9.93 -8.39
CA ALA A 136 1.05 -9.44 -9.50
C ALA A 136 0.93 -7.90 -9.52
N ILE A 137 0.64 -7.29 -8.37
CA ILE A 137 0.56 -5.84 -8.21
C ILE A 137 1.92 -5.18 -8.47
N GLY A 138 3.00 -5.71 -7.88
CA GLY A 138 4.36 -5.19 -8.05
C GLY A 138 4.87 -5.29 -9.48
N LEU A 139 4.79 -6.48 -10.08
CA LEU A 139 5.19 -6.69 -11.47
C LEU A 139 4.32 -5.88 -12.44
N GLY A 140 3.03 -5.77 -12.16
CA GLY A 140 2.11 -4.94 -12.95
C GLY A 140 2.56 -3.49 -12.97
N TRP A 141 2.75 -2.89 -11.79
CA TRP A 141 3.19 -1.51 -11.66
C TRP A 141 4.54 -1.27 -12.36
N CYS A 142 5.54 -2.12 -12.10
CA CYS A 142 6.86 -2.02 -12.74
C CYS A 142 6.76 -2.16 -14.27
N PHE A 143 5.96 -3.10 -14.76
CA PHE A 143 5.77 -3.30 -16.19
C PHE A 143 5.14 -2.08 -16.84
N GLY A 144 4.06 -1.56 -16.29
CA GLY A 144 3.39 -0.37 -16.84
C GLY A 144 4.27 0.87 -16.82
N TYR A 145 4.99 1.08 -15.72
CA TYR A 145 5.96 2.17 -15.57
C TYR A 145 7.07 2.08 -16.63
N ALA A 146 7.74 0.92 -16.73
CA ALA A 146 8.82 0.72 -17.68
C ALA A 146 8.34 0.76 -19.14
N ALA A 147 7.21 0.13 -19.44
CA ALA A 147 6.66 0.06 -20.79
C ALA A 147 6.35 1.45 -21.36
N LEU A 148 5.78 2.35 -20.55
CA LEU A 148 5.50 3.71 -21.03
C LEU A 148 6.79 4.54 -21.19
N TRP A 149 7.81 4.36 -20.35
CA TRP A 149 9.12 4.97 -20.56
C TRP A 149 9.77 4.52 -21.87
N VAL A 150 9.82 3.21 -22.11
CA VAL A 150 10.35 2.63 -23.35
C VAL A 150 9.57 3.14 -24.56
N PHE A 151 8.24 3.24 -24.45
CA PHE A 151 7.40 3.81 -25.50
C PHE A 151 7.74 5.28 -25.76
N LYS A 152 7.92 6.11 -24.73
CA LYS A 152 8.36 7.51 -24.87
C LYS A 152 9.70 7.60 -25.59
N TRP A 153 10.68 6.77 -25.21
CA TRP A 153 11.99 6.76 -25.85
C TRP A 153 11.91 6.36 -27.32
N ALA A 154 11.14 5.31 -27.63
CA ALA A 154 10.92 4.87 -29.02
C ALA A 154 10.23 5.95 -29.86
N ALA A 155 9.17 6.57 -29.33
CA ALA A 155 8.46 7.63 -30.01
C ALA A 155 9.35 8.85 -30.28
N THR A 156 10.13 9.29 -29.29
CA THR A 156 11.07 10.40 -29.47
C THR A 156 12.16 10.05 -30.48
N ALA A 157 12.76 8.86 -30.40
CA ALA A 157 13.79 8.43 -31.35
C ALA A 157 13.27 8.43 -32.80
N LEU A 158 12.03 7.98 -33.02
CA LEU A 158 11.40 7.99 -34.33
C LEU A 158 11.13 9.40 -34.87
N VAL A 159 10.80 10.35 -34.00
CA VAL A 159 10.48 11.73 -34.39
C VAL A 159 11.74 12.57 -34.60
N THR A 160 12.74 12.44 -33.72
CA THR A 160 13.96 13.27 -33.77
C THR A 160 15.06 12.67 -34.64
N GLY A 161 15.06 11.34 -34.83
CA GLY A 161 16.16 10.62 -35.46
C GLY A 161 17.43 10.50 -34.59
N GLU A 162 17.34 10.90 -33.32
CA GLU A 162 18.47 10.85 -32.38
C GLU A 162 18.58 9.50 -31.64
N ASP A 163 19.75 9.21 -31.10
CA ASP A 163 19.97 8.08 -30.20
C ASP A 163 19.41 8.36 -28.79
N VAL A 164 18.08 8.33 -28.68
CA VAL A 164 17.37 8.54 -27.40
C VAL A 164 17.62 7.39 -26.43
N PHE A 165 17.77 6.16 -26.93
CA PHE A 165 18.00 4.99 -26.07
C PHE A 165 19.38 5.06 -25.38
N GLY A 166 20.45 5.39 -26.10
CA GLY A 166 21.77 5.59 -25.51
C GLY A 166 21.78 6.70 -24.46
N GLN A 167 21.14 7.84 -24.76
CA GLN A 167 20.97 8.93 -23.81
C GLN A 167 20.18 8.49 -22.55
N ALA A 168 19.08 7.75 -22.74
CA ALA A 168 18.25 7.27 -21.65
C ALA A 168 18.97 6.27 -20.75
N PHE A 169 19.73 5.33 -21.31
CA PHE A 169 20.53 4.39 -20.51
C PHE A 169 21.62 5.10 -19.70
N ASN A 170 22.30 6.08 -20.31
CA ASN A 170 23.29 6.90 -19.59
C ASN A 170 22.62 7.66 -18.44
N GLN A 171 21.46 8.27 -18.68
CA GLN A 171 20.70 8.95 -17.64
C GLN A 171 20.25 8.01 -16.52
N ALA A 172 19.74 6.82 -16.86
CA ALA A 172 19.36 5.80 -15.88
C ALA A 172 20.56 5.38 -15.01
N PHE A 173 21.72 5.18 -15.62
CA PHE A 173 22.96 4.85 -14.91
C PHE A 173 23.36 5.96 -13.91
N ILE A 174 23.26 7.23 -14.31
CA ILE A 174 23.49 8.38 -13.43
C ILE A 174 22.54 8.34 -12.22
N LEU A 175 21.23 8.15 -12.45
CA LEU A 175 20.22 8.16 -11.38
C LEU A 175 20.44 7.05 -10.33
N THR A 176 21.01 5.91 -10.75
CA THR A 176 21.34 4.81 -9.83
C THR A 176 22.60 5.07 -8.99
N GLY A 177 23.40 6.09 -9.34
CA GLY A 177 24.66 6.40 -8.68
C GLY A 177 25.91 5.85 -9.38
N GLY A 178 25.80 5.54 -10.67
CA GLY A 178 26.89 4.91 -11.45
C GLY A 178 28.09 5.82 -11.76
N ILE A 179 27.97 7.14 -11.56
CA ILE A 179 29.09 8.09 -11.69
C ILE A 179 29.54 8.48 -10.28
N GLU A 180 30.84 8.59 -10.02
CA GLU A 180 31.36 9.21 -8.79
C GLU A 180 31.42 10.74 -8.98
N ARG A 181 30.82 11.52 -8.08
CA ARG A 181 31.06 12.97 -8.01
C ARG A 181 32.00 13.21 -6.84
N GLU A 182 33.09 13.91 -7.09
CA GLU A 182 34.09 14.22 -6.07
C GLU A 182 33.44 14.86 -4.83
N GLY A 183 33.76 14.33 -3.64
CA GLY A 183 33.35 14.89 -2.35
C GLY A 183 31.97 14.51 -1.84
N ILE A 184 31.21 13.67 -2.54
CA ILE A 184 29.90 13.16 -2.09
C ILE A 184 29.98 11.64 -1.94
N GLU A 185 29.98 11.15 -0.70
CA GLU A 185 29.73 9.72 -0.46
C GLU A 185 28.37 9.37 -1.11
N ARG A 186 28.32 8.25 -1.84
CA ARG A 186 27.13 7.79 -2.56
C ARG A 186 26.84 6.34 -2.20
N GLY A 187 25.56 6.00 -2.16
CA GLY A 187 25.14 4.61 -2.05
C GLY A 187 23.77 4.43 -1.40
N PRO A 188 23.24 3.20 -1.44
CA PRO A 188 21.89 2.89 -0.96
C PRO A 188 21.60 3.32 0.47
N LEU A 189 22.54 3.07 1.40
CA LEU A 189 22.37 3.43 2.82
C LEU A 189 22.34 4.94 3.02
N GLN A 190 23.14 5.67 2.25
CA GLN A 190 23.19 7.11 2.31
C GLN A 190 21.97 7.76 1.67
N ALA A 191 21.42 7.18 0.60
CA ALA A 191 20.14 7.61 0.04
C ALA A 191 19.02 7.51 1.09
N ILE A 192 18.95 6.40 1.83
CA ILE A 192 18.01 6.25 2.94
C ILE A 192 18.27 7.31 4.02
N ALA A 193 19.52 7.49 4.44
CA ALA A 193 19.86 8.47 5.46
C ALA A 193 19.55 9.92 5.02
N ALA A 194 19.82 10.26 3.76
CA ALA A 194 19.53 11.56 3.17
C ALA A 194 18.03 11.84 3.20
N ASN A 195 17.19 10.85 2.87
CA ASN A 195 15.72 10.99 2.89
C ASN A 195 15.11 11.00 4.30
N LEU A 196 15.86 10.57 5.33
CA LEU A 196 15.43 10.67 6.73
C LEU A 196 15.77 12.02 7.37
N ARG A 197 16.77 12.75 6.88
CA ARG A 197 17.23 14.03 7.46
C ARG A 197 16.15 15.14 7.40
N PRO A 198 15.43 15.35 6.28
CA PRO A 198 14.43 16.42 6.14
C PRO A 198 13.24 16.28 7.09
N LEU A 199 12.99 15.08 7.61
CA LEU A 199 11.89 14.82 8.55
C LEU A 199 12.06 15.57 9.88
N GLY A 200 13.28 15.96 10.27
CA GLY A 200 13.53 16.60 11.56
C GLY A 200 12.96 15.78 12.73
N PHE A 201 12.14 16.40 13.58
CA PHE A 201 11.44 15.72 14.68
C PHE A 201 10.49 14.60 14.20
N MET A 202 9.91 14.69 12.99
CA MET A 202 9.01 13.67 12.46
C MET A 202 9.71 12.33 12.22
N ARG A 203 11.05 12.31 12.19
CA ARG A 203 11.85 11.09 12.22
C ARG A 203 11.59 10.26 13.48
N ALA A 204 11.38 10.91 14.63
CA ALA A 204 11.02 10.21 15.87
C ALA A 204 9.63 9.58 15.78
N VAL A 205 8.66 10.29 15.19
CA VAL A 205 7.31 9.76 14.93
C VAL A 205 7.36 8.55 13.99
N LEU A 206 8.14 8.64 12.91
CA LEU A 206 8.36 7.56 11.97
C LEU A 206 8.93 6.31 12.68
N PHE A 207 10.02 6.44 13.44
CA PHE A 207 10.58 5.31 14.18
C PHE A 207 9.67 4.77 15.28
N ALA A 208 8.97 5.65 16.00
CA ALA A 208 8.00 5.23 17.01
C ALA A 208 6.87 4.41 16.39
N SER A 209 6.40 4.77 15.20
CA SER A 209 5.38 4.01 14.47
C SER A 209 5.90 2.64 14.01
N LEU A 210 7.15 2.54 13.54
CA LEU A 210 7.78 1.26 13.22
C LEU A 210 7.89 0.37 14.46
N ILE A 211 8.44 0.89 15.56
CA ILE A 211 8.57 0.16 16.82
C ILE A 211 7.19 -0.29 17.32
N GLY A 212 6.20 0.60 17.29
CA GLY A 212 4.82 0.30 17.67
C GLY A 212 4.21 -0.82 16.82
N ALA A 213 4.42 -0.80 15.50
CA ALA A 213 3.96 -1.85 14.60
C ALA A 213 4.64 -3.19 14.90
N LEU A 214 5.96 -3.21 15.10
CA LEU A 214 6.71 -4.43 15.46
C LEU A 214 6.25 -5.02 16.80
N VAL A 215 6.01 -4.18 17.80
CA VAL A 215 5.46 -4.61 19.11
C VAL A 215 4.04 -5.17 18.95
N CYS A 216 3.19 -4.55 18.13
CA CYS A 216 1.85 -5.05 17.82
C CYS A 216 1.90 -6.43 17.12
N ILE A 217 2.83 -6.61 16.18
CA ILE A 217 3.04 -7.91 15.51
C ILE A 217 3.53 -8.95 16.50
N LEU A 218 4.59 -8.65 17.27
CA LEU A 218 5.16 -9.58 18.24
C LEU A 218 4.12 -10.04 19.28
N SER A 219 3.36 -9.08 19.82
CA SER A 219 2.27 -9.40 20.76
C SER A 219 1.17 -10.25 20.11
N SER A 220 0.83 -9.99 18.85
CA SER A 220 -0.14 -10.78 18.09
C SER A 220 0.35 -12.21 17.80
N VAL A 221 1.64 -12.38 17.49
CA VAL A 221 2.29 -13.70 17.33
C VAL A 221 2.22 -14.50 18.63
N ILE A 222 2.63 -13.91 19.75
CA ILE A 222 2.60 -14.57 21.07
C ILE A 222 1.16 -15.00 21.42
N ARG A 223 0.19 -14.11 21.22
CA ARG A 223 -1.22 -14.40 21.49
C ARG A 223 -1.77 -15.46 20.54
N TYR A 224 -1.38 -15.46 19.26
CA TYR A 224 -1.79 -16.47 18.30
C TYR A 224 -1.29 -17.86 18.71
N PHE A 225 -0.03 -17.99 19.12
CA PHE A 225 0.49 -19.28 19.57
C PHE A 225 -0.21 -19.81 20.83
N ARG A 226 -0.65 -18.92 21.73
CA ARG A 226 -1.38 -19.29 22.95
C ARG A 226 -2.85 -19.62 22.72
N THR A 227 -3.53 -18.90 21.83
CA THR A 227 -5.00 -18.96 21.69
C THR A 227 -5.46 -19.66 20.41
N LYS A 228 -4.58 -19.76 19.41
CA LYS A 228 -4.89 -20.23 18.05
C LYS A 228 -6.06 -19.52 17.37
N ASP A 229 -6.33 -18.27 17.78
CA ASP A 229 -7.43 -17.47 17.24
C ASP A 229 -7.19 -17.08 15.77
N ASP A 230 -8.13 -17.45 14.90
CA ASP A 230 -8.09 -17.16 13.46
C ASP A 230 -8.15 -15.66 13.15
N LYS A 231 -8.74 -14.82 14.01
CA LYS A 231 -8.69 -13.35 13.83
C LYS A 231 -7.26 -12.82 13.99
N LEU A 232 -6.47 -13.38 14.91
CA LEU A 232 -5.05 -13.04 15.04
C LEU A 232 -4.23 -13.55 13.86
N LYS A 233 -4.52 -14.76 13.36
CA LYS A 233 -3.90 -15.28 12.13
C LYS A 233 -4.13 -14.34 10.94
N THR A 234 -5.37 -13.87 10.78
CA THR A 234 -5.76 -12.91 9.74
C THR A 234 -5.00 -11.59 9.89
N LEU A 235 -4.93 -11.04 11.11
CA LEU A 235 -4.14 -9.85 11.41
C LEU A 235 -2.65 -10.02 11.07
N LEU A 236 -2.07 -11.18 11.37
CA LEU A 236 -0.66 -11.47 11.04
C LEU A 236 -0.43 -11.56 9.53
N LEU A 237 -1.33 -12.22 8.79
CA LEU A 237 -1.24 -12.33 7.33
C LEU A 237 -1.30 -10.98 6.63
N VAL A 238 -2.23 -10.10 7.03
CA VAL A 238 -2.28 -8.74 6.49
C VAL A 238 -1.05 -7.94 6.93
N SER A 239 -0.58 -8.09 8.18
CA SER A 239 0.64 -7.41 8.66
C SER A 239 1.88 -7.79 7.85
N VAL A 240 2.01 -9.04 7.41
CA VAL A 240 3.09 -9.46 6.50
C VAL A 240 3.01 -8.71 5.18
N ALA A 241 1.83 -8.62 4.56
CA ALA A 241 1.66 -7.87 3.31
C ALA A 241 2.00 -6.39 3.49
N LEU A 242 1.54 -5.78 4.59
CA LEU A 242 1.80 -4.38 4.92
C LEU A 242 3.29 -4.10 5.19
N LEU A 243 4.00 -5.03 5.84
CA LEU A 243 5.45 -4.91 6.03
C LEU A 243 6.21 -4.98 4.69
N LEU A 244 5.84 -5.91 3.81
CA LEU A 244 6.43 -6.00 2.47
C LEU A 244 6.26 -4.70 1.69
N ILE A 245 5.06 -4.10 1.74
CA ILE A 245 4.78 -2.80 1.12
C ILE A 245 5.62 -1.69 1.76
N SER A 246 5.72 -1.67 3.09
CA SER A 246 6.49 -0.64 3.81
C SER A 246 7.99 -0.65 3.51
N PHE A 247 8.52 -1.75 2.97
CA PHE A 247 9.91 -1.84 2.55
C PHE A 247 10.17 -1.20 1.18
N VAL A 248 9.15 -1.09 0.33
CA VAL A 248 9.28 -0.65 -1.06
C VAL A 248 9.86 0.78 -1.20
N PRO A 249 9.48 1.78 -0.38
CA PRO A 249 10.12 3.10 -0.43
C PRO A 249 11.64 3.04 -0.22
N TYR A 250 12.13 2.17 0.67
CA TYR A 250 13.56 2.03 0.93
C TYR A 250 14.29 1.30 -0.20
N LEU A 251 13.63 0.34 -0.84
CA LEU A 251 14.14 -0.27 -2.07
C LEU A 251 14.22 0.76 -3.20
N TRP A 252 13.23 1.64 -3.32
CA TRP A 252 13.23 2.73 -4.30
C TRP A 252 14.43 3.67 -4.08
N TYR A 253 14.66 4.11 -2.84
CA TYR A 253 15.84 4.91 -2.49
C TYR A 253 17.16 4.19 -2.79
N ALA A 254 17.21 2.87 -2.56
CA ALA A 254 18.41 2.09 -2.82
C ALA A 254 18.72 1.99 -4.32
N VAL A 255 17.70 1.74 -5.15
CA VAL A 255 17.85 1.60 -6.61
C VAL A 255 18.16 2.95 -7.26
N LEU A 256 17.47 4.02 -6.87
CA LEU A 256 17.66 5.36 -7.42
C LEU A 256 18.44 6.23 -6.45
N SER A 257 19.62 5.74 -6.03
CA SER A 257 20.35 6.33 -4.91
C SER A 257 20.80 7.76 -5.16
N ASP A 258 21.33 8.09 -6.34
CA ASP A 258 21.78 9.44 -6.66
C ASP A 258 20.61 10.43 -6.70
N HIS A 259 19.54 10.05 -7.42
CA HIS A 259 18.31 10.83 -7.48
C HIS A 259 17.73 11.09 -6.08
N SER A 260 17.64 10.04 -5.28
CA SER A 260 17.08 10.09 -3.93
C SER A 260 17.94 10.94 -2.99
N ILE A 261 19.26 10.98 -3.15
CA ILE A 261 20.15 11.87 -2.36
C ILE A 261 19.94 13.33 -2.80
N MET A 262 19.97 13.58 -4.11
CA MET A 262 19.87 14.93 -4.69
C MET A 262 18.54 15.61 -4.36
N HIS A 263 17.44 14.85 -4.38
CA HIS A 263 16.09 15.38 -4.19
C HIS A 263 15.51 15.12 -2.79
N ALA A 264 16.31 14.57 -1.87
CA ALA A 264 15.88 14.27 -0.50
C ALA A 264 15.24 15.45 0.21
N GLY A 265 15.86 16.63 0.15
CA GLY A 265 15.45 17.81 0.92
C GLY A 265 14.07 18.36 0.57
N LEU A 266 13.59 18.07 -0.64
CA LEU A 266 12.41 18.70 -1.19
C LEU A 266 11.36 17.70 -1.61
N MET A 267 11.68 16.53 -2.16
CA MET A 267 10.71 15.65 -2.84
C MET A 267 10.68 14.22 -2.33
N THR A 268 11.78 13.51 -2.48
CA THR A 268 11.81 12.04 -2.33
C THR A 268 11.59 11.59 -0.89
N TYR A 269 11.81 12.44 0.12
CA TYR A 269 11.51 12.10 1.52
C TYR A 269 10.02 11.78 1.75
N ARG A 270 9.12 12.23 0.87
CA ARG A 270 7.69 11.95 0.97
C ARG A 270 7.34 10.50 0.68
N ASP A 271 8.21 9.74 0.01
CA ASP A 271 8.02 8.30 -0.20
C ASP A 271 7.91 7.52 1.12
N GLN A 272 8.39 8.10 2.24
CA GLN A 272 8.21 7.57 3.60
C GLN A 272 6.73 7.42 3.99
N ILE A 273 5.78 8.09 3.31
CA ILE A 273 4.33 7.84 3.48
C ILE A 273 4.02 6.37 3.19
N GLY A 274 4.67 5.79 2.18
CA GLY A 274 4.53 4.38 1.83
C GLY A 274 5.02 3.41 2.91
N ALA A 275 5.83 3.87 3.87
CA ALA A 275 6.27 3.10 5.03
C ALA A 275 5.40 3.40 6.27
N LEU A 276 5.18 4.68 6.56
CA LEU A 276 4.39 5.15 7.71
C LEU A 276 2.94 4.65 7.68
N PHE A 277 2.28 4.74 6.52
CA PHE A 277 0.86 4.39 6.40
C PHE A 277 0.59 2.91 6.73
N PRO A 278 1.32 1.92 6.16
CA PRO A 278 1.19 0.52 6.56
C PRO A 278 1.47 0.26 8.05
N TRP A 279 2.47 0.92 8.65
CA TRP A 279 2.79 0.74 10.08
C TRP A 279 1.66 1.22 10.99
N LEU A 280 1.10 2.40 10.70
CA LEU A 280 -0.06 2.91 11.43
C LEU A 280 -1.31 2.02 11.22
N ALA A 281 -1.50 1.47 10.01
CA ALA A 281 -2.58 0.52 9.75
C ALA A 281 -2.44 -0.76 10.58
N ILE A 282 -1.23 -1.32 10.72
CA ILE A 282 -0.96 -2.48 11.59
C ILE A 282 -1.34 -2.18 13.04
N ILE A 283 -0.91 -1.03 13.56
CA ILE A 283 -1.23 -0.60 14.94
C ILE A 283 -2.74 -0.49 15.11
N ALA A 284 -3.42 0.21 14.19
CA ALA A 284 -4.85 0.45 14.27
C ALA A 284 -5.67 -0.85 14.20
N LEU A 285 -5.34 -1.76 13.28
CA LEU A 285 -6.00 -3.07 13.18
C LEU A 285 -5.80 -3.89 14.46
N THR A 286 -4.61 -3.82 15.07
CA THR A 286 -4.31 -4.51 16.33
C THR A 286 -5.15 -3.95 17.49
N VAL A 287 -5.23 -2.63 17.61
CA VAL A 287 -6.04 -1.94 18.63
C VAL A 287 -7.53 -2.24 18.43
N LEU A 288 -8.01 -2.21 17.20
CA LEU A 288 -9.40 -2.53 16.86
C LEU A 288 -9.76 -3.96 17.25
N LEU A 289 -8.91 -4.94 16.92
CA LEU A 289 -9.13 -6.33 17.30
C LEU A 289 -9.15 -6.50 18.83
N ALA A 290 -8.27 -5.81 19.55
CA ALA A 290 -8.26 -5.83 21.01
C ALA A 290 -9.51 -5.19 21.62
N TYR A 291 -9.97 -4.07 21.06
CA TYR A 291 -11.19 -3.39 21.47
C TYR A 291 -12.43 -4.25 21.26
N GLN A 292 -12.59 -4.85 20.07
CA GLN A 292 -13.71 -5.73 19.75
C GLN A 292 -13.78 -6.94 20.69
N LYS A 293 -12.64 -7.56 21.02
CA LYS A 293 -12.60 -8.66 22.01
C LYS A 293 -13.04 -8.23 23.40
N ARG A 294 -12.61 -7.04 23.86
CA ARG A 294 -13.01 -6.51 25.17
C ARG A 294 -14.50 -6.18 25.21
N LYS A 295 -15.04 -5.60 24.15
CA LYS A 295 -16.47 -5.26 24.06
C LYS A 295 -17.34 -6.53 24.10
N GLY A 296 -17.02 -7.54 23.28
CA GLY A 296 -17.78 -8.80 23.28
C GLY A 296 -17.71 -9.54 24.62
N ALA A 297 -16.59 -9.48 25.34
CA ALA A 297 -16.49 -10.08 26.67
C ALA A 297 -17.40 -9.38 27.71
N LYS A 298 -17.57 -8.06 27.62
CA LYS A 298 -18.47 -7.31 28.50
C LYS A 298 -19.94 -7.62 28.22
N GLU A 299 -20.33 -7.69 26.95
CA GLU A 299 -21.72 -8.00 26.56
C GLU A 299 -22.15 -9.41 27.03
N ILE A 300 -21.23 -10.39 27.02
CA ILE A 300 -21.49 -11.74 27.55
C ILE A 300 -21.64 -11.73 29.08
N ASP A 301 -20.81 -10.98 29.81
CA ASP A 301 -20.92 -10.87 31.28
C ASP A 301 -22.23 -10.19 31.70
N GLU A 302 -22.63 -9.12 31.01
CA GLU A 302 -23.91 -8.42 31.25
C GLU A 302 -25.11 -9.31 30.94
N SER A 303 -25.10 -10.03 29.81
CA SER A 303 -26.15 -11.00 29.48
C SER A 303 -26.27 -12.07 30.56
N ASN A 304 -25.16 -12.66 31.00
CA ASN A 304 -25.19 -13.72 32.01
C ASN A 304 -25.72 -13.23 33.37
N ARG A 305 -25.45 -11.98 33.76
CA ARG A 305 -26.04 -11.38 34.97
C ARG A 305 -27.55 -11.21 34.85
N SER A 306 -28.03 -10.69 33.71
CA SER A 306 -29.48 -10.52 33.47
C SER A 306 -30.28 -11.82 33.39
N PHE A 307 -29.64 -12.95 33.11
CA PHE A 307 -30.28 -14.28 33.14
C PHE A 307 -30.39 -14.87 34.55
N LEU A 308 -29.62 -14.34 35.51
CA LEU A 308 -29.59 -14.81 36.90
C LEU A 308 -30.49 -13.98 37.83
N ASP A 309 -30.96 -12.82 37.37
CA ASP A 309 -31.94 -11.94 38.03
C ASP A 309 -33.37 -12.24 37.55
#